data_AF-A0A256ZL74-F1
#
_entry.id   AF-A0A256ZL74-F1
#
_cell.length_a   1.000
_cell.length_b   1.000
_cell.length_c   1.000
_cell.angle_alpha   90.00
_cell.angle_beta   90.00
_cell.angle_gamma   90.00
#
_symmetry.space_group_name_H-M   'P 1'
#
loop_
_entity.id
_entity.type
_entity.pdbx_description
1 polymer ?
#
loop_
_entity_poly.entity_id
_entity_poly.type
_entity_poly.pdbx_seq_one_letter_code
_entity_poly.pdbx_strand_id
1 'polypeptide(L)'
;MDEKENLVPVKFSIREGEYSPVGRFEFPHHDFIYDILESTSVDEQKKHGFYFFKNVLISKNYSNDVKVFLERGARKAGFEIEYME
;
A
#
# COMPACT_ATOMS: atom_id res chain seq x y z
N MET A 1 -23.71 -4.87 10.01
CA MET A 1 -22.26 -4.85 10.13
C MET A 1 -21.84 -3.67 9.30
N ASP A 2 -21.57 -2.55 9.96
CA ASP A 2 -21.41 -1.25 9.32
C ASP A 2 -20.19 -1.29 8.40
N GLU A 3 -20.40 -1.00 7.11
CA GLU A 3 -19.36 -1.02 6.06
C GLU A 3 -18.20 -0.03 6.32
N LYS A 4 -18.30 0.82 7.34
CA LYS A 4 -17.30 1.84 7.70
C LYS A 4 -16.23 1.37 8.69
N GLU A 5 -16.40 0.25 9.38
CA GLU A 5 -15.42 -0.18 10.40
C GLU A 5 -14.10 -0.71 9.81
N ASN A 6 -14.08 -1.04 8.51
CA ASN A 6 -12.94 -1.67 7.85
C ASN A 6 -12.21 -0.76 6.85
N LEU A 7 -12.47 0.55 6.84
CA LEU A 7 -11.82 1.49 5.93
C LEU A 7 -10.57 2.10 6.60
N VAL A 8 -9.42 1.89 5.98
CA VAL A 8 -8.12 2.34 6.48
C VAL A 8 -7.68 3.57 5.68
N PRO A 9 -7.58 4.76 6.31
CA PRO A 9 -7.15 5.96 5.62
C PRO A 9 -5.63 5.93 5.42
N VAL A 10 -5.20 5.95 4.16
CA VAL A 10 -3.79 5.90 3.76
C VAL A 10 -3.43 7.20 3.06
N LYS A 11 -2.52 7.98 3.65
CA LYS A 11 -2.00 9.17 2.97
C LYS A 11 -1.14 8.73 1.80
N PHE A 12 -1.48 9.21 0.61
CA PHE A 12 -0.85 8.82 -0.63
C PHE A 12 -0.22 10.04 -1.29
N SER A 13 1.05 9.91 -1.68
CA SER A 13 1.73 10.95 -2.46
C SER A 13 2.62 10.32 -3.51
N ILE A 14 2.68 10.97 -4.68
CA ILE A 14 3.58 10.61 -5.77
C ILE A 14 4.63 11.71 -5.86
N ARG A 15 5.90 11.30 -5.89
CA ARG A 15 7.00 12.18 -6.26
C ARG A 15 7.49 11.77 -7.64
N GLU A 16 7.31 12.63 -8.63
CA GLU A 16 7.92 12.45 -9.95
C GLU A 16 9.43 12.70 -9.82
N GLY A 17 10.23 11.64 -10.00
CA GLY A 17 11.68 11.71 -10.06
C GLY A 17 12.17 11.72 -11.50
N GLU A 18 13.42 12.13 -11.71
CA GLU A 18 14.08 12.18 -13.03
C GLU A 18 14.12 10.81 -13.74
N TYR A 19 14.11 9.71 -12.97
CA TYR A 19 14.20 8.34 -13.48
C TYR A 19 12.88 7.56 -13.44
N SER A 20 12.07 7.73 -12.40
CA SER A 20 10.77 7.06 -12.21
C SER A 20 9.95 7.73 -11.11
N PRO A 21 8.61 7.67 -11.16
CA PRO A 21 7.77 8.13 -10.07
C PRO A 21 7.94 7.23 -8.84
N VAL A 22 7.98 7.86 -7.67
CA VAL A 22 8.05 7.19 -6.36
C VAL A 22 6.72 7.37 -5.66
N GLY A 23 6.08 6.26 -5.28
CA GLY A 23 4.83 6.26 -4.54
C GLY A 23 5.11 6.08 -3.05
N ARG A 24 4.57 6.97 -2.23
CA ARG A 24 4.64 6.89 -0.77
C ARG A 24 3.24 6.71 -0.20
N PHE A 25 3.07 5.65 0.58
CA PHE A 25 1.84 5.27 1.25
C PHE A 25 2.08 5.28 2.76
N GLU A 26 1.42 6.17 3.48
CA GLU A 26 1.53 6.29 4.93
C GLU A 26 0.24 5.81 5.57
N PHE A 27 0.33 4.65 6.23
CA PHE A 27 -0.76 3.97 6.91
C PHE A 27 -0.93 4.50 8.34
N PRO A 28 -2.09 4.30 8.99
CA PRO A 28 -2.28 4.70 10.39
C PRO A 28 -1.39 3.91 11.35
N HIS A 29 -1.16 2.63 11.05
CA HIS A 29 -0.31 1.72 11.82
C HIS A 29 0.49 0.81 10.88
N HIS A 30 1.64 0.30 11.34
CA HIS A 30 2.46 -0.59 10.50
C HIS A 30 1.85 -1.97 10.29
N ASP A 31 0.88 -2.37 11.13
CA ASP A 31 0.27 -3.70 11.07
C ASP A 31 -0.47 -3.88 9.75
N PHE A 32 -1.14 -2.84 9.25
CA PHE A 32 -1.79 -2.87 7.94
C PHE A 32 -0.82 -3.19 6.81
N ILE A 33 0.43 -2.71 6.89
CA ILE A 33 1.46 -3.04 5.89
C ILE A 33 1.80 -4.52 6.00
N TYR A 34 2.02 -5.03 7.23
CA TYR A 34 2.32 -6.45 7.44
C TYR A 34 1.16 -7.34 7.00
N ASP A 35 -0.08 -7.03 7.36
CA ASP A 35 -1.26 -7.79 6.96
C ASP A 35 -1.42 -7.85 5.43
N ILE A 36 -1.16 -6.74 4.71
CA ILE A 36 -1.16 -6.70 3.24
C ILE A 36 -0.04 -7.59 2.67
N LEU A 37 1.16 -7.51 3.23
CA LEU A 37 2.29 -8.31 2.74
C LEU A 37 2.10 -9.79 3.05
N GLU A 38 1.64 -10.18 4.24
CA GLU A 38 1.39 -11.56 4.62
C GLU A 38 0.22 -12.20 3.84
N SER A 39 -0.75 -11.39 3.42
CA SER A 39 -1.89 -11.83 2.59
C SER A 39 -1.59 -11.90 1.08
N THR A 40 -0.37 -11.55 0.66
CA THR A 40 0.06 -11.54 -0.75
C THR A 40 1.27 -12.44 -0.99
N SER A 41 1.52 -12.83 -2.25
CA SER A 41 2.66 -13.69 -2.56
C SER A 41 3.98 -12.91 -2.60
N VAL A 42 5.07 -13.54 -2.13
CA VAL A 42 6.42 -12.95 -2.14
C VAL A 42 6.87 -12.58 -3.56
N ASP A 43 6.48 -13.37 -4.57
CA ASP A 43 6.82 -13.08 -5.97
C ASP A 43 6.13 -11.83 -6.51
N GLU A 44 4.90 -11.55 -6.10
CA GLU A 44 4.21 -10.31 -6.45
C GLU A 44 4.82 -9.11 -5.72
N GLN A 45 5.15 -9.25 -4.43
CA GLN A 45 5.81 -8.20 -3.65
C GLN A 45 7.13 -7.75 -4.29
N LYS A 46 7.95 -8.70 -4.77
CA LYS A 46 9.25 -8.42 -5.42
C LYS A 46 9.11 -7.56 -6.68
N LYS A 47 8.00 -7.65 -7.42
CA LYS A 47 7.77 -6.88 -8.65
C LYS A 47 7.64 -5.38 -8.39
N HIS A 48 7.15 -5.00 -7.21
CA HIS A 48 6.85 -3.61 -6.88
C HIS A 48 8.00 -2.87 -6.16
N GLY A 49 9.11 -3.57 -5.86
CA GLY A 49 10.33 -2.97 -5.31
C GLY A 49 10.08 -2.22 -4.01
N PHE A 50 9.26 -2.79 -3.13
CA PHE A 50 8.85 -2.14 -1.90
C PHE A 50 10.01 -1.90 -0.94
N TYR A 51 9.98 -0.73 -0.30
CA TYR A 51 10.77 -0.40 0.87
C TYR A 51 9.82 0.12 1.93
N PHE A 52 9.88 -0.39 3.16
CA PHE A 52 9.02 0.08 4.24
C PHE A 52 9.84 0.55 5.43
N PHE A 53 9.33 1.54 6.15
CA PHE A 53 9.89 2.01 7.41
C PHE A 53 8.75 2.55 8.29
N LYS A 54 8.68 2.11 9.54
CA LYS A 54 7.56 2.44 10.45
C LYS A 54 6.21 2.11 9.77
N ASN A 55 5.32 3.09 9.67
CA ASN A 55 4.00 3.01 9.05
C ASN A 55 4.00 3.50 7.58
N VAL A 56 5.17 3.58 6.93
CA VAL A 56 5.30 4.08 5.56
C VAL A 56 5.80 2.97 4.65
N LEU A 57 5.07 2.74 3.56
CA LEU A 57 5.46 1.89 2.45
C LEU A 57 5.82 2.76 1.24
N ILE A 58 6.97 2.49 0.63
CA ILE A 58 7.49 3.17 -0.55
C ILE A 58 7.58 2.17 -1.70
N SER A 59 7.06 2.55 -2.87
CA SER A 59 7.36 1.89 -4.13
C SER A 59 8.27 2.78 -4.96
N LYS A 60 9.49 2.30 -5.23
CA LYS A 60 10.52 3.06 -5.98
C LYS A 60 10.19 3.23 -7.48
N ASN A 61 9.35 2.35 -8.01
CA ASN A 61 8.90 2.33 -9.39
C ASN A 61 7.37 2.32 -9.37
N TYR A 62 6.77 3.42 -8.90
CA TYR A 62 5.34 3.47 -8.74
C TYR A 62 4.61 3.39 -10.08
N SER A 63 3.60 2.53 -10.12
CA SER A 63 2.60 2.45 -11.19
C SER A 63 1.23 2.23 -10.55
N ASN A 64 0.15 2.39 -11.32
CA ASN A 64 -1.19 2.08 -10.82
C ASN A 64 -1.34 0.61 -10.37
N ASP A 65 -0.49 -0.31 -10.86
CA ASP A 65 -0.48 -1.70 -10.40
C ASP A 65 -0.14 -1.81 -8.91
N VAL A 66 0.63 -0.87 -8.37
CA VAL A 66 0.93 -0.82 -6.94
C VAL A 66 -0.34 -0.56 -6.12
N LYS A 67 -1.20 0.36 -6.56
CA LYS A 67 -2.49 0.61 -5.89
C LYS A 67 -3.37 -0.62 -5.92
N VAL A 68 -3.50 -1.25 -7.10
CA VAL A 68 -4.28 -2.49 -7.28
C VAL A 68 -3.74 -3.61 -6.40
N PHE A 69 -2.41 -3.75 -6.30
CA PHE A 69 -1.77 -4.72 -5.42
C PHE A 69 -2.15 -4.48 -3.95
N LEU A 70 -2.03 -3.23 -3.46
CA LEU A 70 -2.33 -2.87 -2.08
C LEU A 70 -3.81 -3.04 -1.74
N GLU A 71 -4.72 -2.59 -2.60
CA GLU A 71 -6.16 -2.77 -2.42
C GLU A 71 -6.55 -4.25 -2.36
N ARG A 72 -5.97 -5.07 -3.23
CA ARG A 72 -6.23 -6.51 -3.25
C ARG A 72 -5.66 -7.20 -2.02
N GLY A 73 -4.47 -6.80 -1.55
CA GLY A 73 -3.89 -7.30 -0.31
C GLY A 73 -4.74 -6.91 0.91
N ALA A 74 -5.17 -5.65 0.99
CA ALA A 74 -6.05 -5.17 2.05
C ALA A 74 -7.35 -5.98 2.12
N ARG A 75 -8.01 -6.21 0.97
CA ARG A 75 -9.24 -7.02 0.92
C ARG A 75 -9.03 -8.45 1.42
N LYS A 76 -7.87 -9.06 1.14
CA LYS A 76 -7.53 -10.38 1.65
C LYS A 76 -7.24 -10.38 3.15
N ALA A 77 -6.67 -9.29 3.65
CA ALA A 77 -6.45 -9.06 5.08
C ALA A 77 -7.74 -8.66 5.84
N GLY A 78 -8.84 -8.40 5.13
CA GLY A 78 -10.15 -8.11 5.72
C GLY A 78 -10.50 -6.63 5.86
N PHE A 79 -9.75 -5.74 5.19
CA PHE A 79 -10.01 -4.30 5.21
C PHE A 79 -9.94 -3.66 3.81
N GLU A 80 -10.33 -2.40 3.69
CA GLU A 80 -10.23 -1.61 2.47
C GLU A 80 -9.38 -0.36 2.69
N ILE A 81 -8.76 0.15 1.62
CA ILE A 81 -7.90 1.33 1.68
C ILE A 81 -8.67 2.53 1.13
N GLU A 82 -8.66 3.63 1.87
CA GLU A 82 -9.07 4.94 1.39
C GLU A 82 -7.83 5.81 1.20
N TYR A 83 -7.50 6.16 -0.05
CA TYR A 83 -6.36 7.02 -0.32
C TYR A 83 -6.72 8.49 -0.08
N MET A 84 -5.99 9.14 0.82
CA MET A 84 -6.06 10.57 1.05
C MET A 84 -4.90 11.25 0.31
N GLU A 85 -5.22 12.15 -0.63
CA GLU A 85 -4.23 12.94 -1.39
C GLU A 85 -3.78 14.21 -0.64
#